data_AF-A0A7C7C467-F1
#
_entry.id   AF-A0A7C7C467-F1
#
_cell.length_a   1.000
_cell.length_b   1.000
_cell.length_c   1.000
_cell.angle_alpha   90.00
_cell.angle_beta   90.00
_cell.angle_gamma   90.00
#
_symmetry.space_group_name_H-M   'P 1'
#
loop_
_entity.id
_entity.type
_entity.pdbx_description
1 polymer ?
#
loop_
_entity_poly.entity_id
_entity_poly.type
_entity_poly.pdbx_seq_one_letter_code
_entity_poly.pdbx_strand_id
1 'polypeptide(L)'
;MEKVKFKNSDGIEYELVWKKPHHTYNADGLCYSPELDNPKILVDPKLKKRRKISTLIEEVTHAFFWDKSEREVRKFSSVLAGLISKQIK
;
A
#
# COMPACT_ATOMS: atom_id res chain seq x y z
N MET A 1 9.93 16.65 1.15
CA MET A 1 9.77 15.57 0.14
C MET A 1 8.50 15.85 -0.62
N GLU A 2 8.54 15.72 -1.93
CA GLU A 2 7.40 15.92 -2.82
C GLU A 2 6.30 14.88 -2.52
N LYS A 3 5.03 15.30 -2.61
CA LYS A 3 3.89 14.42 -2.37
C LYS A 3 3.70 13.51 -3.58
N VAL A 4 3.77 12.20 -3.37
CA VAL A 4 3.52 11.23 -4.43
C VAL A 4 2.01 10.93 -4.45
N LYS A 5 1.39 11.15 -5.60
CA LYS A 5 -0.04 10.92 -5.83
C LYS A 5 -0.23 9.99 -7.02
N PHE A 6 -1.30 9.22 -7.00
CA PHE A 6 -1.72 8.37 -8.13
C PHE A 6 -3.23 8.21 -8.13
N LYS A 7 -3.79 7.75 -9.25
CA LYS A 7 -5.22 7.40 -9.36
C LYS A 7 -5.39 5.89 -9.46
N ASN A 8 -6.42 5.37 -8.81
CA ASN A 8 -6.84 3.98 -8.97
C ASN A 8 -7.67 3.79 -10.26
N SER A 9 -8.18 2.57 -10.51
CA SER A 9 -9.01 2.25 -11.68
C SER A 9 -10.30 3.07 -11.79
N ASP A 10 -10.81 3.55 -10.66
CA ASP A 10 -12.06 4.33 -10.58
C ASP A 10 -11.81 5.85 -10.68
N GLY A 11 -10.56 6.26 -10.88
CA GLY A 11 -10.16 7.66 -10.99
C GLY A 11 -10.00 8.39 -9.66
N ILE A 12 -10.10 7.69 -8.53
CA ILE A 12 -9.93 8.24 -7.18
C ILE A 12 -8.45 8.51 -6.93
N GLU A 13 -8.12 9.73 -6.52
CA GLU A 13 -6.75 10.14 -6.26
C GLU A 13 -6.33 9.79 -4.82
N TYR A 14 -5.25 9.02 -4.69
CA TYR A 14 -4.63 8.66 -3.43
C TYR A 14 -3.30 9.40 -3.24
N GLU A 15 -3.02 9.82 -1.99
CA GLU A 15 -1.71 10.33 -1.57
C GLU A 15 -0.92 9.22 -0.85
N LEU A 16 0.30 8.93 -1.32
CA LEU A 16 1.25 8.07 -0.61
C LEU A 16 1.98 8.88 0.47
N VAL A 17 1.85 8.46 1.71
CA VAL A 17 2.47 9.09 2.88
C VAL A 17 3.37 8.09 3.60
N TRP A 18 4.66 8.41 3.67
CA TRP A 18 5.66 7.64 4.43
C TRP A 18 5.54 7.90 5.94
N LYS A 19 4.49 7.34 6.54
CA LYS A 19 4.16 7.48 7.96
C LYS A 19 3.63 6.15 8.50
N LYS A 20 4.06 5.78 9.70
CA LYS A 20 3.51 4.61 10.40
C LYS A 20 2.01 4.83 10.69
N PRO A 21 1.14 3.85 10.40
CA PRO A 21 -0.26 3.89 10.81
C PRO A 21 -0.42 4.11 12.32
N HIS A 22 -1.58 4.63 12.72
CA HIS A 22 -1.89 4.80 14.15
C HIS A 22 -1.81 3.45 14.87
N HIS A 23 -1.31 3.43 16.10
CA HIS A 23 -1.01 2.19 16.83
C HIS A 23 -2.23 1.28 17.06
N THR A 24 -3.43 1.86 17.05
CA THR A 24 -4.72 1.12 17.13
C THR A 24 -4.93 0.13 16.00
N TYR A 25 -4.32 0.36 14.83
CA TYR A 25 -4.41 -0.55 13.69
C TYR A 25 -3.39 -1.70 13.75
N ASN A 26 -2.36 -1.59 14.59
CA ASN A 26 -1.27 -2.56 14.69
C ASN A 26 -0.75 -3.05 13.33
N ALA A 27 -0.53 -2.12 12.40
CA ALA A 27 -0.21 -2.42 11.00
C ALA A 27 1.05 -1.71 10.52
N ASP A 28 1.73 -2.33 9.55
CA ASP A 28 2.91 -1.81 8.85
C ASP A 28 2.54 -0.78 7.77
N GLY A 29 1.34 -0.93 7.20
CA GLY A 29 0.74 -0.04 6.21
C GLY A 29 -0.76 0.09 6.44
N LEU A 30 -1.39 1.06 5.78
CA LEU A 30 -2.84 1.26 5.84
C LEU A 30 -3.33 1.98 4.58
N CYS A 31 -4.25 1.35 3.86
CA CYS A 31 -5.04 1.97 2.81
C CYS A 31 -6.34 2.54 3.37
N TYR A 32 -6.60 3.82 3.11
CA TYR A 32 -7.85 4.47 3.49
C TYR A 32 -8.98 4.08 2.53
N SER A 33 -10.21 4.13 3.03
CA SER A 33 -11.41 3.87 2.22
C SER A 33 -11.48 4.84 1.03
N PRO A 34 -11.85 4.37 -0.17
CA PRO A 34 -12.09 5.22 -1.34
C PRO A 34 -13.22 6.23 -1.14
N GLU A 35 -14.09 6.02 -0.14
CA GLU A 35 -15.22 6.91 0.18
C GLU A 35 -14.80 8.18 0.96
N LEU A 36 -13.55 8.26 1.42
CA LEU A 36 -13.05 9.46 2.11
C LEU A 36 -12.67 10.53 1.09
N ASP A 37 -12.89 11.81 1.42
CA ASP A 37 -12.60 12.95 0.51
C ASP A 37 -11.15 13.02 0.02
N ASN A 38 -10.21 12.51 0.82
CA ASN A 38 -8.77 12.52 0.52
C ASN A 38 -8.15 11.21 1.01
N PRO A 39 -8.36 10.10 0.30
CA PRO A 39 -7.87 8.82 0.75
C PRO A 39 -6.35 8.76 0.60
N LYS A 40 -5.71 8.06 1.53
CA LYS A 40 -4.26 7.98 1.67
C LYS A 40 -3.82 6.53 1.78
N ILE A 41 -2.58 6.31 1.35
CA ILE A 41 -1.83 5.12 1.69
C ILE A 41 -0.75 5.51 2.68
N LEU A 42 -0.73 4.84 3.83
CA LEU A 42 0.31 4.98 4.83
C LEU A 42 1.25 3.78 4.74
N VAL A 43 2.56 4.01 4.77
CA VAL A 43 3.57 2.95 4.88
C VAL A 43 4.61 3.35 5.92
N ASP A 44 4.91 2.47 6.89
CA ASP A 44 5.92 2.73 7.91
C ASP A 44 7.32 2.90 7.25
N PRO A 45 7.94 4.09 7.35
CA PRO A 45 9.24 4.35 6.74
C PRO A 45 10.38 3.55 7.38
N LYS A 46 10.19 2.99 8.57
CA LYS A 46 11.22 2.25 9.33
C LYS A 46 11.34 0.78 8.91
N LEU A 47 10.45 0.28 8.04
CA LEU A 47 10.50 -1.10 7.55
C LEU A 47 11.77 -1.37 6.73
N LYS A 48 12.29 -2.60 6.84
CA LYS A 48 13.38 -3.08 5.97
C LYS A 48 12.95 -3.06 4.50
N LYS A 49 13.88 -2.83 3.57
CA LYS A 49 13.62 -2.64 2.13
C LYS A 49 12.59 -3.63 1.55
N ARG A 50 12.79 -4.94 1.73
CA ARG A 50 11.88 -5.97 1.21
C ARG A 50 10.47 -5.87 1.80
N ARG A 51 10.35 -5.67 3.12
CA ARG A 51 9.05 -5.54 3.79
C ARG A 51 8.35 -4.25 3.34
N LYS A 52 9.10 -3.15 3.26
CA LYS A 52 8.61 -1.86 2.75
C LYS A 52 8.02 -1.98 1.34
N ILE A 53 8.70 -2.68 0.42
CA ILE A 53 8.20 -2.93 -0.93
C ILE A 53 6.91 -3.77 -0.89
N SER A 54 6.91 -4.88 -0.14
CA SER A 54 5.73 -5.74 -0.01
C SER A 54 4.52 -4.99 0.55
N THR A 55 4.72 -4.19 1.60
CA THR A 55 3.66 -3.38 2.22
C THR A 55 3.16 -2.30 1.26
N LEU A 56 4.05 -1.59 0.55
CA LEU A 56 3.63 -0.63 -0.46
C LEU A 56 2.75 -1.27 -1.55
N ILE A 57 3.13 -2.46 -2.03
CA ILE A 57 2.33 -3.19 -3.01
C ILE A 57 0.97 -3.60 -2.41
N GLU A 58 0.93 -4.08 -1.17
CA GLU A 58 -0.30 -4.42 -0.43
C GLU A 58 -1.27 -3.24 -0.39
N GLU A 59 -0.84 -2.09 0.11
CA GLU A 59 -1.73 -0.93 0.24
C GLU A 59 -2.16 -0.35 -1.12
N VAL A 60 -1.28 -0.34 -2.13
CA VAL A 60 -1.66 0.11 -3.48
C VAL A 60 -2.65 -0.87 -4.11
N THR A 61 -2.49 -2.17 -3.87
CA THR A 61 -3.43 -3.18 -4.36
C THR A 61 -4.80 -3.01 -3.72
N HIS A 62 -4.87 -2.68 -2.42
CA HIS A 62 -6.14 -2.32 -1.76
C HIS A 62 -6.81 -1.10 -2.40
N ALA A 63 -6.05 -0.07 -2.76
CA ALA A 63 -6.60 1.10 -3.44
C ALA A 63 -7.18 0.79 -4.84
N PHE A 64 -6.61 -0.19 -5.54
CA PHE A 64 -7.10 -0.62 -6.86
C PHE A 64 -8.21 -1.69 -6.81
N PHE A 65 -8.27 -2.47 -5.74
CA PHE A 65 -9.15 -3.63 -5.61
C PHE A 65 -9.79 -3.69 -4.22
N TRP A 66 -10.54 -2.65 -3.86
CA TRP A 66 -11.12 -2.47 -2.53
C TRP A 66 -11.98 -3.66 -2.06
N ASP A 67 -12.71 -4.29 -2.99
CA ASP A 67 -13.60 -5.43 -2.69
C ASP A 67 -12.85 -6.77 -2.47
N LYS A 68 -11.53 -6.80 -2.66
CA LYS A 68 -10.74 -8.01 -2.44
C LYS A 68 -10.42 -8.21 -0.96
N SER A 69 -10.44 -9.48 -0.55
CA SER A 69 -10.11 -9.81 0.83
C SER A 69 -8.64 -9.51 1.15
N GLU A 70 -8.37 -9.14 2.40
CA GLU A 70 -7.02 -8.96 2.96
C GLU A 70 -6.09 -10.14 2.60
N ARG A 71 -6.62 -11.37 2.68
CA ARG A 71 -5.88 -12.59 2.37
C ARG A 71 -5.44 -12.64 0.90
N GLU A 72 -6.32 -12.30 -0.03
CA GLU A 72 -6.00 -12.29 -1.47
C GLU A 72 -4.96 -11.23 -1.78
N VAL A 73 -5.15 -10.01 -1.26
CA VAL A 73 -4.23 -8.88 -1.48
C VAL A 73 -2.85 -9.17 -0.90
N ARG A 74 -2.77 -9.63 0.36
CA ARG A 74 -1.49 -10.01 0.97
C ARG A 74 -0.76 -11.12 0.19
N LYS A 75 -1.50 -12.13 -0.30
CA LYS A 75 -0.91 -13.21 -1.12
C LYS A 75 -0.35 -12.65 -2.43
N PHE A 76 -1.11 -11.80 -3.12
CA PHE A 76 -0.67 -11.13 -4.35
C PHE A 76 0.61 -10.32 -4.11
N SER A 77 0.61 -9.47 -3.09
CA SER A 77 1.73 -8.57 -2.79
C SER A 77 3.00 -9.31 -2.41
N SER A 78 2.87 -10.40 -1.65
CA SER A 78 4.02 -11.25 -1.30
C SER A 78 4.66 -11.89 -2.53
N VAL A 79 3.84 -12.42 -3.45
CA VAL A 79 4.32 -13.02 -4.71
C VAL A 79 5.00 -11.96 -5.58
N LEU A 80 4.33 -10.82 -5.83
CA LEU A 80 4.86 -9.77 -6.68
C LEU A 80 6.17 -9.18 -6.13
N ALA A 81 6.23 -8.87 -4.83
CA ALA A 81 7.45 -8.40 -4.18
C ALA A 81 8.60 -9.43 -4.31
N GLY A 82 8.27 -10.72 -4.22
CA GLY A 82 9.21 -11.82 -4.42
C GLY A 82 9.74 -11.91 -5.86
N LEU A 83 8.88 -11.73 -6.86
CA LEU A 83 9.27 -11.69 -8.27
C LEU A 83 10.16 -10.48 -8.57
N ILE A 84 9.76 -9.29 -8.14
CA ILE A 84 10.53 -8.05 -8.28
C ILE A 84 11.93 -8.23 -7.68
N SER A 85 12.01 -8.72 -6.44
CA SER A 85 13.29 -8.89 -5.74
C SER A 85 14.24 -9.90 -6.42
N LYS A 86 13.71 -10.82 -7.23
CA LYS A 86 14.49 -11.83 -7.94
C LYS A 86 14.92 -11.38 -9.35
N GLN A 87 14.06 -10.62 -10.03
CA GLN A 87 14.23 -10.29 -11.45
C GLN A 87 14.73 -8.87 -11.69
N ILE A 88 14.46 -7.95 -10.75
CA ILE A 88 14.83 -6.54 -10.84
C ILE A 88 15.82 -6.26 -9.69
N LYS A 89 17.11 -6.14 -10.03
CA LYS A 89 18.18 -5.86 -9.06
C LYS A 89 18.21 -4.38 -8.68
#